data_AF-A0A7V9VAC2-F1
#
_entry.id   AF-A0A7V9VAC2-F1
#
_cell.length_a   1.000
_cell.length_b   1.000
_cell.length_c   1.000
_cell.angle_alpha   90.00
_cell.angle_beta   90.00
_cell.angle_gamma   90.00
#
_symmetry.space_group_name_H-M   'P 1'
#
loop_
_entity.id
_entity.type
_entity.pdbx_description
1 polymer ?
#
loop_
_entity_poly.entity_id
_entity_poly.type
_entity_poly.pdbx_seq_one_letter_code
_entity_poly.pdbx_strand_id
1 'polypeptide(L)'
;MYEKTTLANGVRVVTGEMTGVRSASLIFYYGIGSRYEPPAIQGVSHFLEHMLFKGTTKRPDPGQISEAIEGVGGILNAATGRESTNYWCKVPSTHFAMAFEVLADILRESRVDAADLSKERLVIVEEIRGSNDSPEDVVHDVIDDVVWGDQGVGRPIAGTEETVGAITQEGMVDFWRRNYGPKRLVIAAAGDVRHEDVVQLVERHFGDLASADGDPYVRTIDEQAGARVRLVTRETEQAHLCLAMPALPYTTERRYVQSTIEAILSSGMSSRLFQEIREKRGLVYSVYGYFRAYEDVGQGVVYAGTDLGRVEEAVGAIVDELRKLR
;
A
#
# COMPACT_ATOMS: atom_id res chain seq x y z
N MET A 1 24.05 2.87 -9.91
CA MET A 1 24.67 2.77 -8.57
C MET A 1 23.79 3.57 -7.62
N TYR A 2 23.67 3.18 -6.35
CA TYR A 2 22.88 3.94 -5.37
C TYR A 2 23.77 4.32 -4.18
N GLU A 3 23.43 5.42 -3.52
CA GLU A 3 24.10 5.90 -2.32
C GLU A 3 23.14 5.89 -1.13
N LYS A 4 23.69 5.75 0.07
CA LYS A 4 22.93 5.67 1.32
C LYS A 4 23.60 6.50 2.40
N THR A 5 22.81 7.31 3.09
CA THR A 5 23.21 8.03 4.30
C THR A 5 22.18 7.80 5.39
N THR A 6 22.61 7.71 6.64
CA THR A 6 21.70 7.73 7.81
C THR A 6 22.08 8.94 8.65
N LEU A 7 21.11 9.82 8.89
CA LEU A 7 21.31 11.00 9.73
C LEU A 7 21.48 10.60 11.20
N ALA A 8 21.98 11.51 12.01
CA ALA A 8 22.23 11.26 13.44
C ALA A 8 20.95 10.85 14.20
N ASN A 9 19.78 11.33 13.79
CA ASN A 9 18.50 10.99 14.39
C ASN A 9 17.87 9.69 13.86
N GLY A 10 18.49 9.03 12.87
CA GLY A 10 18.06 7.76 12.31
C GLY A 10 17.26 7.83 11.01
N VAL A 11 16.97 9.04 10.47
CA VAL A 11 16.37 9.16 9.13
C VAL A 11 17.33 8.58 8.10
N ARG A 12 16.81 7.74 7.22
CA ARG A 12 17.60 7.07 6.16
C ARG A 12 17.35 7.77 4.82
N VAL A 13 18.42 8.04 4.10
CA VAL A 13 18.41 8.67 2.77
C VAL A 13 18.98 7.69 1.75
N VAL A 14 18.27 7.48 0.63
CA VAL A 14 18.72 6.63 -0.47
C VAL A 14 18.63 7.41 -1.78
N THR A 15 19.71 7.48 -2.56
CA THR A 15 19.64 8.16 -3.87
C THR A 15 20.15 7.30 -5.00
N GLY A 16 19.53 7.44 -6.17
CA GLY A 16 19.98 6.88 -7.44
C GLY A 16 20.13 7.98 -8.48
N GLU A 17 21.33 8.56 -8.58
CA GLU A 17 21.63 9.62 -9.55
C GLU A 17 21.61 9.08 -10.99
N MET A 18 20.96 9.85 -11.89
CA MET A 18 20.76 9.52 -13.30
C MET A 18 21.00 10.77 -14.16
N THR A 19 22.25 11.03 -14.52
CA THR A 19 22.67 12.24 -15.28
C THR A 19 22.11 12.34 -16.70
N GLY A 20 21.53 11.25 -17.24
CA GLY A 20 20.92 11.20 -18.57
C GLY A 20 19.47 11.67 -18.63
N VAL A 21 18.84 12.02 -17.49
CA VAL A 21 17.44 12.49 -17.44
C VAL A 21 17.38 13.95 -17.00
N ARG A 22 16.20 14.58 -17.12
CA ARG A 22 15.94 15.98 -16.69
C ARG A 22 14.80 16.08 -15.68
N SER A 23 14.49 14.96 -15.03
CA SER A 23 13.44 14.82 -14.04
C SER A 23 13.99 14.17 -12.79
N ALA A 24 13.33 14.40 -11.67
CA ALA A 24 13.64 13.78 -10.40
C ALA A 24 12.35 13.25 -9.77
N SER A 25 12.42 12.04 -9.23
CA SER A 25 11.40 11.44 -8.39
C SER A 25 11.85 11.48 -6.94
N LEU A 26 10.93 11.78 -6.03
CA LEU A 26 11.14 11.86 -4.59
C LEU A 26 10.04 11.08 -3.89
N ILE A 27 10.40 10.27 -2.91
CA ILE A 27 9.45 9.52 -2.09
C ILE A 27 9.86 9.57 -0.62
N PHE A 28 8.90 9.89 0.24
CA PHE A 28 8.98 9.75 1.68
C PHE A 28 8.23 8.48 2.04
N TYR A 29 8.93 7.53 2.62
CA TYR A 29 8.39 6.21 2.95
C TYR A 29 8.43 6.02 4.45
N TYR A 30 7.27 5.87 5.07
CA TYR A 30 7.15 5.51 6.48
C TYR A 30 6.82 4.02 6.61
N GLY A 31 7.57 3.30 7.45
CA GLY A 31 7.26 1.94 7.90
C GLY A 31 6.10 1.90 8.90
N ILE A 32 4.93 2.37 8.47
CA ILE A 32 3.67 2.35 9.21
C ILE A 32 2.55 2.16 8.20
N GLY A 33 1.52 1.40 8.52
CA GLY A 33 0.37 1.16 7.64
C GLY A 33 -0.74 0.45 8.41
N SER A 34 -1.75 -0.06 7.71
CA SER A 34 -2.95 -0.60 8.37
C SER A 34 -2.69 -1.76 9.34
N ARG A 35 -1.59 -2.49 9.14
CA ARG A 35 -1.18 -3.61 10.02
C ARG A 35 -0.89 -3.17 11.45
N TYR A 36 -0.46 -1.93 11.63
CA TYR A 36 -0.04 -1.40 12.94
C TYR A 36 -1.19 -0.81 13.74
N GLU A 37 -2.39 -0.76 13.15
CA GLU A 37 -3.52 -0.05 13.73
C GLU A 37 -4.17 -0.87 14.86
N PRO A 38 -4.39 -0.23 16.03
CA PRO A 38 -5.29 -0.78 17.02
C PRO A 38 -6.70 -1.00 16.44
N PRO A 39 -7.45 -2.03 16.90
CA PRO A 39 -8.79 -2.32 16.37
C PRO A 39 -9.75 -1.13 16.38
N ALA A 40 -9.67 -0.26 17.39
CA ALA A 40 -10.58 0.87 17.56
C ALA A 40 -10.39 1.99 16.53
N ILE A 41 -9.27 2.03 15.81
CA ILE A 41 -8.93 3.09 14.84
C ILE A 41 -8.50 2.51 13.50
N GLN A 42 -8.99 1.33 13.13
CA GLN A 42 -8.72 0.74 11.81
C GLN A 42 -9.11 1.72 10.70
N GLY A 43 -8.25 1.87 9.69
CA GLY A 43 -8.35 2.84 8.61
C GLY A 43 -7.64 4.17 8.89
N VAL A 44 -7.09 4.39 10.10
CA VAL A 44 -6.46 5.67 10.45
C VAL A 44 -5.24 6.02 9.60
N SER A 45 -4.45 5.05 9.11
CA SER A 45 -3.29 5.31 8.26
C SER A 45 -3.72 5.86 6.90
N HIS A 46 -4.76 5.24 6.32
CA HIS A 46 -5.35 5.67 5.04
C HIS A 46 -6.05 7.03 5.20
N PHE A 47 -6.82 7.19 6.28
CA PHE A 47 -7.49 8.46 6.56
C PHE A 47 -6.48 9.59 6.83
N LEU A 48 -5.41 9.32 7.59
CA LEU A 48 -4.34 10.28 7.81
C LEU A 48 -3.69 10.68 6.49
N GLU A 49 -3.42 9.72 5.59
CA GLU A 49 -2.88 10.00 4.26
C GLU A 49 -3.70 11.06 3.52
N HIS A 50 -5.03 10.90 3.43
CA HIS A 50 -5.92 11.90 2.86
C HIS A 50 -5.85 13.25 3.59
N MET A 51 -5.88 13.20 4.92
CA MET A 51 -5.90 14.40 5.76
C MET A 51 -4.62 15.23 5.64
N LEU A 52 -3.46 14.61 5.38
CA LEU A 52 -2.22 15.36 5.21
C LEU A 52 -2.24 16.25 3.95
N PHE A 53 -3.05 15.94 2.94
CA PHE A 53 -3.24 16.78 1.75
C PHE A 53 -4.26 17.90 1.93
N LYS A 54 -4.95 18.00 3.08
CA LYS A 54 -6.02 18.99 3.28
C LYS A 54 -5.55 20.39 3.63
N GLY A 55 -4.24 20.59 3.77
CA GLY A 55 -3.65 21.89 4.01
C GLY A 55 -2.62 21.88 5.14
N THR A 56 -1.63 22.74 4.99
CA THR A 56 -0.54 22.93 5.95
C THR A 56 -0.54 24.33 6.52
N THR A 57 0.34 24.57 7.48
CA THR A 57 0.56 25.92 8.00
C THR A 57 0.97 26.92 6.92
N LYS A 58 1.81 26.50 5.95
CA LYS A 58 2.30 27.37 4.86
C LYS A 58 1.38 27.38 3.63
N ARG A 59 0.63 26.31 3.41
CA ARG A 59 -0.26 26.09 2.26
C ARG A 59 -1.63 25.68 2.80
N PRO A 60 -2.41 26.63 3.38
CA PRO A 60 -3.65 26.32 4.06
C PRO A 60 -4.75 25.75 3.15
N ASP A 61 -4.68 26.00 1.84
CA ASP A 61 -5.63 25.46 0.87
C ASP A 61 -5.03 24.22 0.18
N PRO A 62 -5.74 23.07 0.13
CA PRO A 62 -5.33 21.90 -0.63
C PRO A 62 -4.90 22.23 -2.07
N GLY A 63 -5.58 23.19 -2.72
CA GLY A 63 -5.25 23.62 -4.08
C GLY A 63 -3.84 24.19 -4.21
N GLN A 64 -3.33 24.86 -3.17
CA GLN A 64 -1.96 25.41 -3.16
C GLN A 64 -0.89 24.32 -3.08
N ILE A 65 -1.22 23.18 -2.47
CA ILE A 65 -0.32 22.01 -2.42
C ILE A 65 -0.21 21.42 -3.83
N SER A 66 -1.35 21.15 -4.47
CA SER A 66 -1.40 20.62 -5.84
C SER A 66 -0.77 21.58 -6.84
N GLU A 67 -1.13 22.87 -6.82
CA GLU A 67 -0.61 23.89 -7.75
C GLU A 67 0.91 24.02 -7.66
N ALA A 68 1.50 23.90 -6.47
CA ALA A 68 2.96 23.99 -6.32
C ALA A 68 3.70 22.90 -7.11
N ILE A 69 3.14 21.68 -7.19
CA ILE A 69 3.74 20.55 -7.92
C ILE A 69 3.26 20.49 -9.37
N GLU A 70 1.94 20.54 -9.60
CA GLU A 70 1.34 20.42 -10.93
C GLU A 70 1.62 21.64 -11.81
N GLY A 71 1.73 22.83 -11.21
CA GLY A 71 2.05 24.07 -11.92
C GLY A 71 3.44 24.08 -12.57
N VAL A 72 4.33 23.17 -12.17
CA VAL A 72 5.64 22.95 -12.80
C VAL A 72 5.68 21.68 -13.67
N GLY A 73 4.51 21.13 -14.00
CA GLY A 73 4.37 19.88 -14.76
C GLY A 73 4.68 18.62 -13.95
N GLY A 74 4.64 18.72 -12.61
CA GLY A 74 4.87 17.62 -11.71
C GLY A 74 3.65 16.72 -11.49
N ILE A 75 3.90 15.58 -10.84
CA ILE A 75 2.87 14.67 -10.36
C ILE A 75 3.11 14.49 -8.86
N LEU A 76 2.04 14.56 -8.07
CA LEU A 76 2.03 14.37 -6.62
C LEU A 76 1.04 13.25 -6.29
N ASN A 77 1.42 12.32 -5.43
CA ASN A 77 0.50 11.30 -4.95
C ASN A 77 0.97 10.71 -3.61
N ALA A 78 0.14 9.88 -3.01
CA ALA A 78 0.46 9.04 -1.88
C ALA A 78 -0.16 7.66 -2.04
N ALA A 79 0.26 6.73 -1.18
CA ALA A 79 -0.39 5.43 -1.08
C ALA A 79 -0.19 4.85 0.31
N THR A 80 -1.25 4.25 0.83
CA THR A 80 -1.24 3.48 2.07
C THR A 80 -1.32 1.99 1.78
N GLY A 81 -0.40 1.23 2.36
CA GLY A 81 -0.41 -0.22 2.39
C GLY A 81 -0.52 -0.74 3.81
N ARG A 82 -0.40 -2.06 3.98
CA ARG A 82 -0.43 -2.69 5.30
C ARG A 82 0.79 -2.38 6.14
N GLU A 83 1.98 -2.34 5.54
CA GLU A 83 3.24 -2.14 6.27
C GLU A 83 3.91 -0.79 5.99
N SER A 84 3.27 0.06 5.19
CA SER A 84 3.86 1.31 4.75
C SER A 84 2.86 2.34 4.26
N THR A 85 3.17 3.61 4.50
CA THR A 85 2.51 4.76 3.90
C THR A 85 3.59 5.60 3.22
N ASN A 86 3.35 6.00 1.98
CA ASN A 86 4.33 6.76 1.22
C ASN A 86 3.70 7.97 0.53
N TYR A 87 4.49 9.04 0.43
CA TYR A 87 4.13 10.31 -0.19
C TYR A 87 5.22 10.64 -1.18
N TRP A 88 4.87 10.85 -2.44
CA TRP A 88 5.86 10.97 -3.50
C TRP A 88 5.46 12.00 -4.54
N CYS A 89 6.47 12.54 -5.20
CA CYS A 89 6.28 13.39 -6.35
C CYS A 89 7.32 13.09 -7.43
N LYS A 90 6.98 13.46 -8.66
CA LYS A 90 7.92 13.50 -9.79
C LYS A 90 7.84 14.87 -10.44
N VAL A 91 8.99 15.53 -10.62
CA VAL A 91 9.09 16.89 -11.14
C VAL A 91 10.27 17.04 -12.10
N PRO A 92 10.34 18.09 -12.93
CA PRO A 92 11.59 18.51 -13.55
C PRO A 92 12.66 18.75 -12.48
N SER A 93 13.92 18.37 -12.73
CA SER A 93 14.99 18.44 -11.71
C SER A 93 15.25 19.85 -11.18
N THR A 94 15.02 20.87 -12.01
CA THR A 94 15.10 22.29 -11.64
C THR A 94 14.15 22.70 -10.53
N HIS A 95 13.10 21.92 -10.26
CA HIS A 95 12.10 22.16 -9.21
C HIS A 95 12.20 21.19 -8.04
N PHE A 96 13.24 20.35 -7.98
CA PHE A 96 13.38 19.30 -6.96
C PHE A 96 13.35 19.83 -5.53
N ALA A 97 14.10 20.91 -5.23
CA ALA A 97 14.15 21.47 -3.88
C ALA A 97 12.78 22.01 -3.43
N MET A 98 12.04 22.67 -4.34
CA MET A 98 10.66 23.12 -4.07
C MET A 98 9.75 21.93 -3.78
N ALA A 99 9.82 20.87 -4.60
CA ALA A 99 9.00 19.69 -4.41
C ALA A 99 9.29 18.96 -3.10
N PHE A 100 10.57 18.91 -2.70
CA PHE A 100 10.99 18.43 -1.40
C PHE A 100 10.36 19.24 -0.27
N GLU A 101 10.39 20.58 -0.35
CA GLU A 101 9.80 21.46 0.64
C GLU A 101 8.27 21.28 0.74
N VAL A 102 7.57 21.01 -0.37
CA VAL A 102 6.13 20.71 -0.37
C VAL A 102 5.86 19.41 0.39
N LEU A 103 6.54 18.32 0.07
CA LEU A 103 6.34 17.04 0.77
C LEU A 103 6.74 17.14 2.25
N ALA A 104 7.81 17.86 2.57
CA ALA A 104 8.22 18.08 3.95
C ALA A 104 7.17 18.86 4.76
N ASP A 105 6.55 19.85 4.15
CA ASP A 105 5.48 20.66 4.75
C ASP A 105 4.22 19.83 5.00
N ILE A 106 3.79 19.01 4.04
CA ILE A 106 2.68 18.04 4.19
C ILE A 106 2.92 17.09 5.37
N LEU A 107 4.15 16.58 5.48
CA LEU A 107 4.48 15.54 6.45
C LEU A 107 4.73 16.05 7.87
N ARG A 108 4.95 17.35 8.05
CA ARG A 108 5.32 17.93 9.36
C ARG A 108 4.29 18.92 9.89
N GLU A 109 3.72 19.71 8.99
CA GLU A 109 3.02 20.97 9.30
C GLU A 109 1.55 20.97 8.83
N SER A 110 1.00 19.82 8.44
CA SER A 110 -0.45 19.68 8.18
C SER A 110 -1.29 19.95 9.42
N ARG A 111 -2.41 20.65 9.23
CA ARG A 111 -3.24 21.17 10.33
C ARG A 111 -4.22 20.16 10.91
N VAL A 112 -4.64 19.18 10.10
CA VAL A 112 -5.66 18.17 10.44
C VAL A 112 -6.88 18.83 11.10
N ASP A 113 -7.58 19.71 10.37
CA ASP A 113 -8.72 20.46 10.90
C ASP A 113 -9.99 19.61 11.02
N ALA A 114 -10.77 19.80 12.09
CA ALA A 114 -11.98 19.01 12.36
C ALA A 114 -13.05 19.12 11.24
N ALA A 115 -13.14 20.29 10.61
CA ALA A 115 -14.07 20.53 9.50
C ALA A 115 -13.70 19.70 8.27
N ASP A 116 -12.41 19.60 7.94
CA ASP A 116 -11.94 18.82 6.81
C ASP A 116 -11.95 17.33 7.12
N LEU A 117 -11.67 16.94 8.36
CA LEU A 117 -11.85 15.56 8.83
C LEU A 117 -13.30 15.10 8.62
N SER A 118 -14.27 15.95 8.94
CA SER A 118 -15.69 15.61 8.80
C SER A 118 -16.11 15.44 7.33
N LYS A 119 -15.58 16.27 6.43
CA LYS A 119 -15.83 16.14 4.99
C LYS A 119 -15.14 14.90 4.41
N GLU A 120 -13.88 14.71 4.76
CA GLU A 120 -13.07 13.64 4.18
C GLU A 120 -13.50 12.26 4.66
N ARG A 121 -14.05 12.17 5.87
CA ARG A 121 -14.72 10.98 6.35
C ARG A 121 -15.80 10.49 5.38
N LEU A 122 -16.60 11.41 4.83
CA LEU A 122 -17.66 11.05 3.87
C LEU A 122 -17.05 10.51 2.58
N VAL A 123 -15.95 11.11 2.10
CA VAL A 123 -15.23 10.64 0.92
C VAL A 123 -14.74 9.19 1.13
N ILE A 124 -14.09 8.91 2.26
CA ILE A 124 -13.57 7.57 2.56
C ILE A 124 -14.70 6.56 2.74
N VAL A 125 -15.82 6.95 3.35
CA VAL A 125 -17.00 6.07 3.44
C VAL A 125 -17.53 5.71 2.05
N GLU A 126 -17.57 6.67 1.12
CA GLU A 126 -17.96 6.39 -0.27
C GLU A 126 -16.91 5.55 -1.02
N GLU A 127 -15.61 5.69 -0.72
CA GLU A 127 -14.57 4.79 -1.26
C GLU A 127 -14.71 3.35 -0.76
N ILE A 128 -15.02 3.18 0.53
CA ILE A 128 -15.32 1.86 1.12
C ILE A 128 -16.55 1.26 0.44
N ARG A 129 -17.61 2.04 0.24
CA ARG A 129 -18.82 1.59 -0.47
C ARG A 129 -18.55 1.24 -1.92
N GLY A 130 -17.81 2.08 -2.64
CA GLY A 130 -17.42 1.84 -4.03
C GLY A 130 -16.60 0.56 -4.17
N SER A 131 -15.65 0.33 -3.26
CA SER A 131 -14.90 -0.93 -3.20
C SER A 131 -15.82 -2.12 -2.91
N ASN A 132 -16.76 -1.94 -1.97
CA ASN A 132 -17.76 -2.95 -1.64
C ASN A 132 -18.73 -3.23 -2.80
N ASP A 133 -18.97 -2.29 -3.71
CA ASP A 133 -19.82 -2.49 -4.88
C ASP A 133 -19.13 -3.31 -6.00
N SER A 134 -17.81 -3.49 -5.92
CA SER A 134 -17.02 -4.30 -6.86
C SER A 134 -16.82 -5.72 -6.31
N PRO A 135 -17.49 -6.76 -6.86
CA PRO A 135 -17.32 -8.13 -6.40
C PRO A 135 -15.91 -8.68 -6.62
N GLU A 136 -15.21 -8.19 -7.66
CA GLU A 136 -13.81 -8.51 -7.94
C GLU A 136 -12.90 -7.98 -6.82
N ASP A 137 -13.13 -6.77 -6.31
CA ASP A 137 -12.32 -6.23 -5.21
C ASP A 137 -12.67 -6.89 -3.87
N VAL A 138 -13.97 -7.07 -3.59
CA VAL A 138 -14.44 -7.68 -2.35
C VAL A 138 -13.91 -9.09 -2.13
N VAL A 139 -13.73 -9.90 -3.19
CA VAL A 139 -13.21 -11.26 -3.01
C VAL A 139 -11.75 -11.27 -2.51
N HIS A 140 -10.99 -10.20 -2.77
CA HIS A 140 -9.62 -10.05 -2.23
C HIS A 140 -9.63 -9.72 -0.73
N ASP A 141 -10.55 -8.89 -0.27
CA ASP A 141 -10.70 -8.62 1.17
C ASP A 141 -11.24 -9.85 1.91
N VAL A 142 -12.19 -10.57 1.30
CA VAL A 142 -12.72 -11.82 1.85
C VAL A 142 -11.63 -12.87 2.00
N ILE A 143 -10.75 -13.05 1.01
CA ILE A 143 -9.68 -14.04 1.14
C ILE A 143 -8.63 -13.63 2.18
N ASP A 144 -8.36 -12.34 2.35
CA ASP A 144 -7.45 -11.86 3.38
C ASP A 144 -8.00 -12.12 4.79
N ASP A 145 -9.30 -11.90 5.02
CA ASP A 145 -9.98 -12.27 6.27
C ASP A 145 -10.01 -13.80 6.48
N VAL A 146 -10.28 -14.58 5.44
CA VAL A 146 -10.25 -16.05 5.53
C VAL A 146 -8.88 -16.55 5.93
N VAL A 147 -7.80 -15.95 5.43
CA VAL A 147 -6.43 -16.39 5.73
C VAL A 147 -5.97 -15.90 7.10
N TRP A 148 -6.15 -14.60 7.40
CA TRP A 148 -5.50 -13.96 8.53
C TRP A 148 -6.44 -13.61 9.69
N GLY A 149 -7.75 -13.65 9.47
CA GLY A 149 -8.77 -13.20 10.42
C GLY A 149 -8.57 -11.74 10.82
N ASP A 150 -8.85 -11.43 12.08
CA ASP A 150 -8.70 -10.08 12.64
C ASP A 150 -7.23 -9.69 12.96
N GLN A 151 -6.24 -10.36 12.39
CA GLN A 151 -4.84 -9.93 12.53
C GLN A 151 -4.56 -8.71 11.64
N GLY A 152 -3.54 -7.92 11.97
CA GLY A 152 -3.22 -6.68 11.24
C GLY A 152 -3.10 -6.84 9.72
N VAL A 153 -2.59 -7.96 9.22
CA VAL A 153 -2.49 -8.23 7.77
C VAL A 153 -3.81 -8.67 7.11
N GLY A 154 -4.80 -9.12 7.88
CA GLY A 154 -6.13 -9.51 7.39
C GLY A 154 -7.12 -8.36 7.30
N ARG A 155 -6.85 -7.26 8.01
CA ARG A 155 -7.74 -6.10 8.06
C ARG A 155 -7.71 -5.28 6.76
N PRO A 156 -8.86 -4.72 6.33
CA PRO A 156 -8.91 -3.78 5.21
C PRO A 156 -8.06 -2.54 5.47
N ILE A 157 -7.41 -2.02 4.44
CA ILE A 157 -6.54 -0.83 4.55
C ILE A 157 -7.35 0.42 4.89
N ALA A 158 -8.54 0.58 4.28
CA ALA A 158 -9.42 1.71 4.52
C ALA A 158 -10.20 1.62 5.85
N GLY A 159 -10.12 0.50 6.57
CA GLY A 159 -10.95 0.24 7.74
C GLY A 159 -12.39 -0.12 7.38
N THR A 160 -13.33 0.17 8.28
CA THR A 160 -14.77 -0.03 8.07
C THR A 160 -15.53 1.28 8.24
N GLU A 161 -16.77 1.35 7.76
CA GLU A 161 -17.63 2.53 7.99
C GLU A 161 -17.75 2.86 9.50
N GLU A 162 -17.76 1.84 10.36
CA GLU A 162 -17.82 2.01 11.81
C GLU A 162 -16.54 2.63 12.37
N THR A 163 -15.37 2.09 12.04
CA THR A 163 -14.10 2.58 12.59
C THR A 163 -13.76 3.95 12.02
N VAL A 164 -13.97 4.18 10.72
CA VAL A 164 -13.83 5.49 10.08
C VAL A 164 -14.80 6.52 10.68
N GLY A 165 -16.01 6.08 11.01
CA GLY A 165 -16.99 6.85 11.77
C GLY A 165 -16.56 7.21 13.20
N ALA A 166 -15.69 6.42 13.82
CA ALA A 166 -15.25 6.61 15.20
C ALA A 166 -13.95 7.41 15.33
N ILE A 167 -13.10 7.48 14.30
CA ILE A 167 -11.79 8.15 14.35
C ILE A 167 -11.93 9.65 14.65
N THR A 168 -11.40 10.09 15.79
CA THR A 168 -11.39 11.50 16.19
C THR A 168 -10.15 12.24 15.67
N GLN A 169 -10.23 13.58 15.58
CA GLN A 169 -9.09 14.43 15.23
C GLN A 169 -7.90 14.18 16.17
N GLU A 170 -8.17 14.17 17.47
CA GLU A 170 -7.16 13.96 18.52
C GLU A 170 -6.50 12.58 18.38
N GLY A 171 -7.30 11.52 18.15
CA GLY A 171 -6.77 10.17 17.96
C GLY A 171 -5.92 10.04 16.69
N MET A 172 -6.31 10.72 15.61
CA MET A 172 -5.52 10.77 14.38
C MET A 172 -4.21 11.54 14.57
N VAL A 173 -4.23 12.70 15.22
CA VAL A 173 -3.02 13.49 15.50
C VAL A 173 -2.09 12.73 16.44
N ASP A 174 -2.61 12.06 17.47
CA ASP A 174 -1.82 11.18 18.33
C ASP A 174 -1.16 10.05 17.52
N PHE A 175 -1.94 9.32 16.71
CA PHE A 175 -1.42 8.28 15.80
C PHE A 175 -0.30 8.81 14.90
N TRP A 176 -0.51 9.99 14.30
CA TRP A 176 0.48 10.62 13.44
C TRP A 176 1.77 10.92 14.20
N ARG A 177 1.69 11.63 15.34
CA ARG A 177 2.88 12.07 16.08
C ARG A 177 3.66 10.92 16.70
N ARG A 178 3.00 9.84 17.13
CA ARG A 178 3.71 8.67 17.69
C ARG A 178 4.35 7.81 16.61
N ASN A 179 3.77 7.71 15.41
CA ASN A 179 4.24 6.78 14.38
C ASN A 179 5.12 7.41 13.29
N TYR A 180 5.08 8.74 13.07
CA TYR A 180 5.87 9.39 12.01
C TYR A 180 7.23 9.87 12.55
N GLY A 181 7.99 8.94 13.14
CA GLY A 181 9.32 9.18 13.70
C GLY A 181 10.47 8.83 12.74
N PRO A 182 11.72 9.26 13.06
CA PRO A 182 12.86 9.16 12.15
C PRO A 182 13.27 7.72 11.83
N LYS A 183 13.14 6.79 12.80
CA LYS A 183 13.47 5.36 12.60
C LYS A 183 12.59 4.70 11.53
N ARG A 184 11.36 5.18 11.33
CA ARG A 184 10.43 4.65 10.32
C ARG A 184 10.56 5.35 8.98
N LEU A 185 11.25 6.49 8.91
CA LEU A 185 11.36 7.30 7.72
C LEU A 185 12.57 6.89 6.86
N VAL A 186 12.27 6.53 5.60
CA VAL A 186 13.24 6.47 4.51
C VAL A 186 12.84 7.50 3.47
N ILE A 187 13.76 8.38 3.10
CA ILE A 187 13.58 9.33 2.01
C ILE A 187 14.42 8.84 0.85
N ALA A 188 13.78 8.56 -0.29
CA ALA A 188 14.48 8.12 -1.49
C ALA A 188 14.28 9.10 -2.64
N ALA A 189 15.34 9.33 -3.41
CA ALA A 189 15.28 10.15 -4.62
C ALA A 189 16.01 9.48 -5.78
N ALA A 190 15.47 9.60 -6.99
CA ALA A 190 16.12 9.09 -8.19
C ALA A 190 15.90 10.03 -9.37
N GLY A 191 16.89 10.15 -10.25
CA GLY A 191 16.86 11.09 -11.37
C GLY A 191 18.07 12.03 -11.38
N ASP A 192 17.90 13.21 -11.96
CA ASP A 192 18.93 14.25 -12.04
C ASP A 192 19.04 14.99 -10.69
N VAL A 193 19.59 14.29 -9.68
CA VAL A 193 19.79 14.73 -8.29
C VAL A 193 21.11 14.19 -7.75
N ARG A 194 21.84 15.02 -7.00
CA ARG A 194 23.07 14.61 -6.31
C ARG A 194 22.77 14.16 -4.89
N HIS A 195 23.46 13.12 -4.40
CA HIS A 195 23.24 12.59 -3.06
C HIS A 195 23.40 13.64 -1.96
N GLU A 196 24.46 14.43 -2.02
CA GLU A 196 24.81 15.45 -1.03
C GLU A 196 23.72 16.53 -0.91
N ASP A 197 23.13 16.95 -2.03
CA ASP A 197 22.07 17.97 -2.04
C ASP A 197 20.78 17.44 -1.39
N VAL A 198 20.45 16.16 -1.64
CA VAL A 198 19.31 15.49 -0.99
C VAL A 198 19.55 15.36 0.51
N VAL A 199 20.74 14.92 0.93
CA VAL A 199 21.09 14.80 2.35
C VAL A 199 20.98 16.15 3.08
N GLN A 200 21.43 17.25 2.46
CA GLN A 200 21.29 18.59 3.05
C GLN A 200 19.83 19.04 3.21
N LEU A 201 18.96 18.73 2.23
CA LEU A 201 17.53 18.99 2.36
C LEU A 201 16.91 18.15 3.48
N VAL A 202 17.27 16.86 3.57
CA VAL A 202 16.78 15.99 4.65
C VAL A 202 17.24 16.49 6.02
N GLU A 203 18.51 16.85 6.18
CA GLU A 203 19.03 17.40 7.44
C GLU A 203 18.28 18.69 7.83
N ARG A 204 18.06 19.59 6.87
CA ARG A 204 17.33 20.85 7.11
C ARG A 204 15.90 20.64 7.59
N HIS A 205 15.18 19.69 7.00
CA HIS A 205 13.74 19.52 7.23
C HIS A 205 13.40 18.43 8.23
N PHE A 206 14.29 17.48 8.47
CA PHE A 206 14.05 16.29 9.29
C PHE A 206 15.17 15.99 10.27
N GLY A 207 16.28 16.74 10.30
CA GLY A 207 17.37 16.52 11.26
C GLY A 207 16.94 16.76 12.72
N ASP A 208 15.94 17.60 12.93
CA ASP A 208 15.34 17.89 14.24
C ASP A 208 14.16 16.95 14.62
N LEU A 209 13.81 16.00 13.75
CA LEU A 209 12.65 15.13 13.97
C LEU A 209 12.87 14.30 15.24
N ALA A 210 11.99 14.49 16.22
CA ALA A 210 12.07 13.81 17.50
C ALA A 210 11.90 12.29 17.35
N SER A 211 12.69 11.53 18.11
CA SER A 211 12.50 10.09 18.18
C SER A 211 11.17 9.77 18.83
N ALA A 212 10.38 8.93 18.17
CA ALA A 212 9.23 8.24 18.74
C ALA A 212 9.43 6.75 18.56
N ASP A 213 9.11 5.96 19.59
CA ASP A 213 9.19 4.50 19.49
C ASP A 213 8.10 3.95 18.54
N GLY A 214 6.98 4.68 18.43
CA GLY A 214 5.82 4.30 17.64
C GLY A 214 5.18 3.00 18.12
N ASP A 215 4.19 2.55 17.38
CA ASP A 215 3.43 1.37 17.75
C ASP A 215 4.24 0.10 17.55
N PRO A 216 4.19 -0.84 18.51
CA PRO A 216 4.98 -2.06 18.39
C PRO A 216 4.57 -2.84 17.15
N TYR A 217 5.56 -3.40 16.46
CA TYR A 217 5.30 -4.38 15.42
C TYR A 217 4.77 -5.67 16.04
N VAL A 218 3.59 -6.09 15.63
CA VAL A 218 2.97 -7.35 16.07
C VAL A 218 3.12 -8.39 14.96
N ARG A 219 3.82 -9.48 15.30
CA ARG A 219 3.98 -10.61 14.37
C ARG A 219 2.64 -11.28 14.12
N THR A 220 2.39 -11.65 12.87
CA THR A 220 1.25 -12.45 12.46
C THR A 220 1.54 -13.91 12.78
N ILE A 221 0.53 -14.58 13.32
CA ILE A 221 0.54 -16.00 13.64
C ILE A 221 -0.26 -16.72 12.56
N ASP A 222 0.38 -17.66 11.86
CA ASP A 222 -0.31 -18.59 10.97
C ASP A 222 -0.78 -19.80 11.77
N GLU A 223 -2.05 -19.81 12.15
CA GLU A 223 -2.70 -20.91 12.87
C GLU A 223 -3.49 -21.84 11.93
N GLN A 224 -3.30 -21.76 10.61
CA GLN A 224 -4.09 -22.54 9.67
C GLN A 224 -3.79 -24.04 9.79
N ALA A 225 -4.69 -24.78 10.44
CA ALA A 225 -4.60 -26.23 10.59
C ALA A 225 -5.25 -27.02 9.43
N GLY A 226 -6.04 -26.36 8.57
CA GLY A 226 -6.80 -27.02 7.51
C GLY A 226 -7.33 -26.08 6.43
N ALA A 227 -8.04 -26.63 5.45
CA ALA A 227 -8.70 -25.84 4.42
C ALA A 227 -9.83 -25.00 5.03
N ARG A 228 -9.94 -23.74 4.62
CA ARG A 228 -11.00 -22.81 5.01
C ARG A 228 -11.73 -22.36 3.74
N VAL A 229 -13.04 -22.22 3.82
CA VAL A 229 -13.88 -21.76 2.71
C VAL A 229 -14.89 -20.77 3.25
N ARG A 230 -15.02 -19.63 2.58
CA ARG A 230 -16.06 -18.63 2.85
C ARG A 230 -16.80 -18.35 1.55
N LEU A 231 -18.12 -18.44 1.60
CA LEU A 231 -19.01 -18.10 0.49
C LEU A 231 -19.74 -16.82 0.85
N VAL A 232 -19.70 -15.84 -0.05
CA VAL A 232 -20.43 -14.57 0.09
C VAL A 232 -21.46 -14.51 -1.02
N THR A 233 -22.74 -14.59 -0.65
CA THR A 233 -23.84 -14.53 -1.61
C THR A 233 -24.12 -13.09 -2.01
N ARG A 234 -24.06 -12.79 -3.30
CA ARG A 234 -24.38 -11.48 -3.89
C ARG A 234 -25.05 -11.67 -5.24
N GLU A 235 -25.86 -10.70 -5.63
CA GLU A 235 -26.44 -10.64 -6.98
C GLU A 235 -25.36 -10.17 -7.96
N THR A 236 -24.80 -11.12 -8.72
CA THR A 236 -23.67 -10.91 -9.65
C THR A 236 -23.83 -11.84 -10.85
N GLU A 237 -23.32 -11.42 -12.01
CA GLU A 237 -23.35 -12.22 -13.25
C GLU A 237 -22.28 -13.33 -13.24
N GLN A 238 -21.16 -13.10 -12.53
CA GLN A 238 -20.03 -14.03 -12.42
C GLN A 238 -19.75 -14.39 -10.97
N ALA A 239 -19.25 -15.60 -10.74
CA ALA A 239 -18.58 -15.96 -9.51
C ALA A 239 -17.15 -15.44 -9.54
N HIS A 240 -16.83 -14.58 -8.57
CA HIS A 240 -15.47 -14.16 -8.27
C HIS A 240 -14.91 -15.04 -7.15
N LEU A 241 -13.75 -15.66 -7.38
CA LEU A 241 -13.15 -16.59 -6.43
C LEU A 241 -11.66 -16.34 -6.27
N CYS A 242 -11.19 -16.52 -5.03
CA CYS A 242 -9.78 -16.47 -4.67
C CYS A 242 -9.37 -17.78 -3.97
N LEU A 243 -8.28 -18.38 -4.44
CA LEU A 243 -7.60 -19.48 -3.74
C LEU A 243 -6.31 -18.93 -3.15
N ALA A 244 -6.20 -18.96 -1.82
CA ALA A 244 -4.99 -18.54 -1.13
C ALA A 244 -4.19 -19.70 -0.55
N MET A 245 -2.88 -19.49 -0.44
CA MET A 245 -1.93 -20.40 0.21
C MET A 245 -0.86 -19.61 0.96
N PRO A 246 -0.27 -20.20 2.01
CA PRO A 246 0.90 -19.62 2.67
C PRO A 246 2.03 -19.36 1.66
N ALA A 247 2.71 -18.25 1.86
CA ALA A 247 3.83 -17.81 1.05
C ALA A 247 4.93 -17.24 1.94
N LEU A 248 6.08 -16.97 1.33
CA LEU A 248 7.26 -16.51 2.04
C LEU A 248 7.20 -15.01 2.34
N PRO A 249 7.79 -14.57 3.46
CA PRO A 249 7.99 -13.15 3.73
C PRO A 249 9.03 -12.52 2.81
N TYR A 250 9.04 -11.20 2.69
CA TYR A 250 10.04 -10.51 1.86
C TYR A 250 11.44 -10.55 2.48
N THR A 251 11.57 -10.95 3.74
CA THR A 251 12.86 -11.02 4.46
C THR A 251 13.71 -12.23 4.09
N THR A 252 13.13 -13.26 3.45
CA THR A 252 13.91 -14.43 2.99
C THR A 252 14.46 -14.25 1.58
N GLU A 253 15.65 -14.78 1.32
CA GLU A 253 16.23 -14.84 -0.04
C GLU A 253 15.39 -15.72 -0.99
N ARG A 254 14.62 -16.66 -0.46
CA ARG A 254 13.75 -17.54 -1.26
C ARG A 254 12.59 -16.79 -1.92
N ARG A 255 12.35 -15.51 -1.61
CA ARG A 255 11.34 -14.66 -2.27
C ARG A 255 11.46 -14.65 -3.80
N TYR A 256 12.69 -14.74 -4.34
CA TYR A 256 12.90 -14.79 -5.80
C TYR A 256 12.38 -16.08 -6.45
N VAL A 257 12.31 -17.18 -5.69
CA VAL A 257 11.67 -18.42 -6.14
C VAL A 257 10.18 -18.19 -6.34
N GLN A 258 9.53 -17.44 -5.44
CA GLN A 258 8.12 -17.10 -5.59
C GLN A 258 7.87 -16.21 -6.79
N SER A 259 8.71 -15.20 -7.04
CA SER A 259 8.61 -14.37 -8.25
C SER A 259 8.75 -15.21 -9.53
N THR A 260 9.58 -16.25 -9.51
CA THR A 260 9.70 -17.18 -10.65
C THR A 260 8.44 -18.04 -10.82
N ILE A 261 7.86 -18.51 -9.71
CA ILE A 261 6.58 -19.23 -9.73
C ILE A 261 5.46 -18.35 -10.28
N GLU A 262 5.37 -17.09 -9.84
CA GLU A 262 4.41 -16.10 -10.32
C GLU A 262 4.55 -15.87 -11.82
N ALA A 263 5.79 -15.72 -12.30
CA ALA A 263 6.08 -15.54 -13.72
C ALA A 263 5.56 -16.70 -14.58
N ILE A 264 5.73 -17.93 -14.11
CA ILE A 264 5.27 -19.13 -14.81
C ILE A 264 3.74 -19.29 -14.73
N LEU A 265 3.16 -19.04 -13.55
CA LEU A 265 1.74 -19.24 -13.32
C LEU A 265 0.87 -18.17 -13.95
N SER A 266 1.23 -16.89 -13.80
CA SER A 266 0.31 -15.79 -14.01
C SER A 266 0.84 -14.64 -14.88
N SER A 267 2.15 -14.48 -15.09
CA SER A 267 2.64 -13.29 -15.79
C SER A 267 2.42 -13.36 -17.30
N GLY A 268 1.42 -12.60 -17.76
CA GLY A 268 1.11 -12.40 -19.17
C GLY A 268 0.37 -13.58 -19.82
N MET A 269 0.13 -13.46 -21.13
CA MET A 269 -0.70 -14.40 -21.88
C MET A 269 -0.05 -15.77 -22.05
N SER A 270 1.27 -15.88 -21.91
CA SER A 270 2.01 -17.16 -21.99
C SER A 270 1.97 -17.97 -20.70
N SER A 271 1.37 -17.43 -19.64
CA SER A 271 1.35 -18.06 -18.32
C SER A 271 0.42 -19.27 -18.27
N ARG A 272 0.68 -20.21 -17.35
CA ARG A 272 -0.08 -21.46 -17.25
C ARG A 272 -1.56 -21.22 -16.98
N LEU A 273 -1.89 -20.31 -16.06
CA LEU A 273 -3.27 -20.00 -15.73
C LEU A 273 -4.00 -19.42 -16.95
N PHE A 274 -3.35 -18.48 -17.66
CA PHE A 274 -3.93 -17.90 -18.87
C PHE A 274 -4.15 -18.96 -19.96
N GLN A 275 -3.13 -19.77 -20.26
CA GLN A 275 -3.20 -20.77 -21.33
C GLN A 275 -4.18 -21.91 -21.03
N GLU A 276 -4.12 -22.49 -19.83
CA GLU A 276 -4.86 -23.71 -19.53
C GLU A 276 -6.31 -23.44 -19.09
N ILE A 277 -6.59 -22.28 -18.49
CA ILE A 277 -7.90 -21.98 -17.92
C ILE A 277 -8.68 -21.05 -18.83
N ARG A 278 -8.04 -19.96 -19.30
CA ARG A 278 -8.69 -19.00 -20.20
C ARG A 278 -8.66 -19.46 -21.65
N GLU A 279 -7.48 -19.68 -22.23
CA GLU A 279 -7.33 -19.91 -23.68
C GLU A 279 -7.89 -21.27 -24.11
N LYS A 280 -7.45 -22.37 -23.48
CA LYS A 280 -7.82 -23.72 -23.89
C LYS A 280 -9.22 -24.16 -23.46
N ARG A 281 -9.64 -23.75 -22.26
CA ARG A 281 -10.91 -24.20 -21.65
C ARG A 281 -12.03 -23.16 -21.70
N GLY A 282 -11.71 -21.90 -21.98
CA GLY A 282 -12.68 -20.80 -21.97
C GLY A 282 -13.47 -20.73 -20.66
N LEU A 283 -12.85 -21.08 -19.53
CA LEU A 283 -13.54 -21.16 -18.22
C LEU A 283 -13.78 -19.79 -17.61
N VAL A 284 -12.85 -18.88 -17.86
CA VAL A 284 -12.73 -17.62 -17.15
C VAL A 284 -12.45 -16.50 -18.14
N TYR A 285 -12.97 -15.31 -17.88
CA TYR A 285 -12.55 -14.11 -18.62
C TYR A 285 -11.26 -13.54 -18.03
N SER A 286 -11.19 -13.47 -16.69
CA SER A 286 -10.02 -13.00 -15.95
C SER A 286 -9.51 -14.10 -15.03
N VAL A 287 -8.20 -14.36 -15.08
CA VAL A 287 -7.48 -15.24 -14.17
C VAL A 287 -6.06 -14.73 -14.01
N TYR A 288 -5.62 -14.62 -12.77
CA TYR A 288 -4.25 -14.25 -12.43
C TYR A 288 -3.93 -14.72 -11.02
N GLY A 289 -2.66 -14.66 -10.66
CA GLY A 289 -2.21 -14.87 -9.30
C GLY A 289 -1.08 -13.90 -8.96
N TYR A 290 -0.93 -13.66 -7.66
CA TYR A 290 0.07 -12.77 -7.11
C TYR A 290 0.59 -13.32 -5.79
N PHE A 291 1.81 -12.94 -5.43
CA PHE A 291 2.33 -13.14 -4.09
C PHE A 291 2.41 -11.82 -3.36
N ARG A 292 1.72 -11.75 -2.22
CA ARG A 292 1.81 -10.63 -1.29
C ARG A 292 2.71 -11.03 -0.14
N ALA A 293 3.89 -10.45 -0.09
CA ALA A 293 4.88 -10.71 0.96
C ALA A 293 4.89 -9.58 1.99
N TYR A 294 4.90 -9.94 3.26
CA TYR A 294 5.06 -9.04 4.40
C TYR A 294 6.37 -9.36 5.13
N GLU A 295 6.68 -8.63 6.20
CA GLU A 295 7.97 -8.79 6.89
C GLU A 295 8.18 -10.19 7.48
N ASP A 296 7.12 -10.78 8.02
CA ASP A 296 7.16 -12.04 8.77
C ASP A 296 6.33 -13.19 8.17
N VAL A 297 5.34 -12.87 7.33
CA VAL A 297 4.47 -13.83 6.64
C VAL A 297 4.29 -13.46 5.16
N GLY A 298 3.67 -14.33 4.38
CA GLY A 298 3.27 -14.05 3.01
C GLY A 298 2.04 -14.85 2.59
N GLN A 299 1.37 -14.39 1.55
CA GLN A 299 0.19 -15.01 0.97
C GLN A 299 0.31 -15.07 -0.55
N GLY A 300 0.16 -16.26 -1.13
CA GLY A 300 -0.05 -16.44 -2.57
C GLY A 300 -1.53 -16.53 -2.83
N VAL A 301 -2.04 -15.79 -3.81
CA VAL A 301 -3.46 -15.80 -4.18
C VAL A 301 -3.58 -16.06 -5.68
N VAL A 302 -4.54 -16.90 -6.07
CA VAL A 302 -5.01 -17.04 -7.45
C VAL A 302 -6.46 -16.58 -7.49
N TYR A 303 -6.74 -15.59 -8.33
CA TYR A 303 -8.06 -15.06 -8.62
C TYR A 303 -8.61 -15.62 -9.93
N ALA A 304 -9.91 -15.84 -9.99
CA ALA A 304 -10.64 -16.06 -11.23
C ALA A 304 -12.06 -15.49 -11.19
N GLY A 305 -12.53 -15.00 -12.33
CA GLY A 305 -13.94 -14.68 -12.60
C GLY A 305 -14.53 -15.67 -13.61
N THR A 306 -15.56 -16.42 -13.21
CA THR A 306 -16.18 -17.51 -13.99
C THR A 306 -17.71 -17.46 -13.91
N ASP A 307 -18.38 -18.13 -14.85
CA ASP A 307 -19.83 -18.37 -14.75
C ASP A 307 -20.18 -19.16 -13.49
N LEU A 308 -21.33 -18.85 -12.86
CA LEU A 308 -21.78 -19.48 -11.61
C LEU A 308 -21.85 -21.03 -11.70
N GLY A 309 -22.26 -21.56 -12.85
CA GLY A 309 -22.36 -23.01 -13.08
C GLY A 309 -21.03 -23.73 -13.30
N ARG A 310 -19.91 -22.98 -13.42
CA ARG A 310 -18.58 -23.52 -13.76
C ARG A 310 -17.55 -23.34 -12.64
N VAL A 311 -17.98 -22.87 -11.46
CA VAL A 311 -17.09 -22.62 -10.30
C VAL A 311 -16.26 -23.85 -9.93
N GLU A 312 -16.89 -25.02 -9.80
CA GLU A 312 -16.18 -26.24 -9.41
C GLU A 312 -15.13 -26.66 -10.45
N GLU A 313 -15.48 -26.56 -11.75
CA GLU A 313 -14.58 -26.84 -12.85
C GLU A 313 -13.38 -25.87 -12.86
N ALA A 314 -13.63 -24.57 -12.66
CA ALA A 314 -12.59 -23.54 -12.57
C ALA A 314 -11.65 -23.77 -11.38
N VAL A 315 -12.19 -24.07 -10.19
CA VAL A 315 -11.40 -24.38 -9.00
C VAL A 315 -10.54 -25.63 -9.23
N GLY A 316 -11.11 -26.70 -9.78
CA GLY A 316 -10.37 -27.92 -10.11
C GLY A 316 -9.22 -27.65 -11.09
N ALA A 317 -9.50 -26.89 -12.16
CA ALA A 317 -8.50 -26.49 -13.14
C ALA A 317 -7.34 -25.69 -12.53
N ILE A 318 -7.62 -24.73 -11.64
CA ILE A 318 -6.60 -23.96 -10.93
C ILE A 318 -5.75 -24.87 -10.03
N VAL A 319 -6.39 -25.73 -9.25
CA VAL A 319 -5.71 -26.65 -8.33
C VAL A 319 -4.80 -27.62 -9.10
N ASP A 320 -5.22 -28.09 -10.26
CA ASP A 320 -4.41 -28.97 -11.10
C ASP A 320 -3.17 -28.27 -11.66
N GLU A 321 -3.26 -27.00 -12.07
CA GLU A 321 -2.08 -26.23 -12.46
C GLU A 321 -1.12 -26.00 -11.28
N LEU A 322 -1.65 -25.72 -10.10
CA LEU A 322 -0.84 -25.57 -8.88
C LEU A 322 -0.12 -26.87 -8.50
N ARG A 323 -0.77 -28.04 -8.68
CA ARG A 323 -0.14 -29.35 -8.42
C ARG A 323 1.05 -29.64 -9.33
N LYS A 324 1.07 -29.11 -10.56
CA LYS A 324 2.18 -29.25 -11.52
C LYS A 324 3.43 -28.44 -11.15
N LEU A 325 3.40 -27.68 -10.06
CA LEU A 325 4.56 -26.96 -9.53
C LEU A 325 5.29 -27.73 -8.42
N ARG A 326 4.71 -28.83 -7.93
CA ARG A 326 5.33 -29.68 -6.92
C ARG A 326 6.42 -30.58 -7.49
#